data_AF-A0A7V9BWX4-F1
#
_entry.id   AF-A0A7V9BWX4-F1
#
_cell.length_a   1.000
_cell.length_b   1.000
_cell.length_c   1.000
_cell.angle_alpha   90.00
_cell.angle_beta   90.00
_cell.angle_gamma   90.00
#
_symmetry.space_group_name_H-M   'P 1'
#
loop_
_entity.id
_entity.type
_entity.pdbx_description
1 polymer ?
#
loop_
_entity_poly.entity_id
_entity_poly.type
_entity_poly.pdbx_seq_one_letter_code
_entity_poly.pdbx_strand_id
1 'polypeptide(L)'
;MTAPVDTAGPAPEGLTPPDEPPHAKKVEATRKPMSFWARIRLIALFVLAWFIIVWASVADNPILPFSDAAMIQLYDSQWLLWLAGLELVRQVHFFISERSASYHRFWSQRVFGGTDRALRRKFSDWTRFRLARWIKIIAFVVLFAVVAGQILETSPILALFQAPALLYGA
;
A
#
# COMPACT_ATOMS: atom_id res chain seq x y z
N MET A 1 45.70 38.90 35.35
CA MET A 1 44.34 38.83 34.79
C MET A 1 44.44 38.35 33.35
N THR A 2 44.13 37.08 33.09
CA THR A 2 44.02 36.50 31.75
C THR A 2 42.78 35.62 31.75
N ALA A 3 41.76 36.01 31.00
CA ALA A 3 40.51 35.27 30.86
C ALA A 3 40.72 34.03 29.95
N PRO A 4 40.00 32.91 30.18
CA PRO A 4 40.00 31.79 29.25
C PRO A 4 39.15 32.14 28.02
N VAL A 5 39.68 31.81 26.85
CA VAL A 5 39.02 31.97 25.54
C VAL A 5 38.05 30.80 25.36
N ASP A 6 36.75 31.11 25.28
CA ASP A 6 35.71 30.17 24.85
C ASP A 6 35.87 29.87 23.35
N THR A 7 36.48 28.74 23.01
CA THR A 7 36.44 28.19 21.65
C THR A 7 35.40 27.09 21.55
N ALA A 8 34.12 27.45 21.58
CA ALA A 8 33.02 26.56 21.22
C ALA A 8 32.58 26.87 19.78
N GLY A 9 33.31 26.33 18.79
CA GLY A 9 32.82 26.28 17.42
C GLY A 9 31.68 25.24 17.27
N PRO A 10 30.75 25.40 16.31
CA PRO A 10 29.72 24.40 16.05
C PRO A 10 30.38 23.06 15.67
N ALA A 11 29.98 21.99 16.35
CA ALA A 11 30.53 20.65 16.14
C ALA A 11 30.32 20.20 14.68
N PRO A 12 31.35 19.60 14.03
CA PRO A 12 31.24 19.13 12.66
C PRO A 12 30.16 18.04 12.56
N GLU A 13 29.31 18.17 11.55
CA GLU A 13 28.24 17.24 11.19
C GLU A 13 28.85 15.94 10.63
N GLY A 14 29.40 15.11 11.51
CA GLY A 14 30.13 13.90 11.13
C GLY A 14 30.23 12.90 12.27
N LEU A 15 29.63 11.73 12.04
CA LEU A 15 29.73 10.46 12.77
C LEU A 15 29.66 10.54 14.30
N THR A 16 28.56 10.02 14.84
CA THR A 16 28.33 9.82 16.28
C THR A 16 29.55 9.16 16.94
N PRO A 17 30.09 9.72 18.05
CA PRO A 17 31.25 9.18 18.74
C PRO A 17 31.05 7.71 19.16
N PRO A 18 32.11 6.86 19.14
CA PRO A 18 32.03 5.44 19.50
C PRO A 18 31.46 5.15 20.89
N ASP A 19 31.60 6.11 21.81
CA ASP A 19 31.25 5.96 23.23
C ASP A 19 29.87 6.50 23.58
N GLU A 20 29.13 7.03 22.60
CA GLU A 20 27.74 7.40 22.82
C GLU A 20 26.89 6.12 22.74
N PRO A 21 26.22 5.69 23.85
CA PRO A 21 25.33 4.55 23.78
C PRO A 21 24.31 4.86 22.68
N PRO A 22 24.13 3.97 21.68
CA PRO A 22 23.32 4.27 20.51
C PRO A 22 21.99 4.77 21.03
N HIS A 23 21.65 6.06 20.80
CA HIS A 23 20.46 6.69 21.36
C HIS A 23 19.35 5.66 21.28
N ALA A 24 19.01 5.06 22.42
CA ALA A 24 18.20 3.85 22.40
C ALA A 24 16.90 4.29 21.77
N LYS A 25 16.68 3.91 20.50
CA LYS A 25 15.50 4.33 19.73
C LYS A 25 14.35 3.99 20.64
N LYS A 26 13.68 5.00 21.20
CA LYS A 26 12.54 4.79 22.10
C LYS A 26 11.63 3.87 21.31
N VAL A 27 11.47 2.64 21.78
CA VAL A 27 10.61 1.67 21.11
C VAL A 27 9.21 2.28 21.24
N GLU A 28 8.75 2.91 20.17
CA GLU A 28 7.48 3.63 20.20
C GLU A 28 6.39 2.63 20.60
N ALA A 29 5.64 2.98 21.65
CA ALA A 29 4.64 2.09 22.21
C ALA A 29 3.47 1.87 21.25
N THR A 30 3.26 2.82 20.33
CA THR A 30 2.25 2.79 19.27
C THR A 30 2.92 2.79 17.90
N ARG A 31 2.14 2.46 16.87
CA ARG A 31 2.59 2.56 15.49
C ARG A 31 2.80 4.02 15.09
N LYS A 32 3.88 4.29 14.35
CA LYS A 32 4.10 5.57 13.65
C LYS A 32 2.88 5.97 12.80
N PRO A 33 2.39 7.22 12.91
CA PRO A 33 1.25 7.68 12.12
C PRO A 33 1.56 7.65 10.63
N MET A 34 0.59 7.19 9.83
CA MET A 34 0.68 7.28 8.37
C MET A 34 0.14 8.60 7.83
N SER A 35 0.83 9.11 6.80
CA SER A 35 0.35 10.19 5.94
C SER A 35 -1.02 9.87 5.34
N PHE A 36 -1.84 10.90 5.17
CA PHE A 36 -3.17 10.79 4.56
C PHE A 36 -3.12 10.19 3.15
N TRP A 37 -2.15 10.59 2.32
CA TRP A 37 -1.98 10.03 0.97
C TRP A 37 -1.78 8.52 0.99
N ALA A 38 -1.00 8.00 1.95
CA ALA A 38 -0.76 6.57 2.09
C ALA A 38 -2.03 5.78 2.48
N ARG A 39 -3.02 6.45 3.09
CA ARG A 39 -4.33 5.87 3.42
C ARG A 39 -5.21 5.85 2.18
N ILE A 40 -5.37 6.98 1.52
CA ILE A 40 -6.36 7.11 0.45
C ILE A 40 -5.93 6.44 -0.87
N ARG A 41 -4.64 6.36 -1.18
CA ARG A 41 -4.16 5.93 -2.51
C ARG A 41 -4.70 4.57 -3.00
N LEU A 42 -4.90 3.59 -2.11
CA LEU A 42 -5.40 2.27 -2.50
C LEU A 42 -6.93 2.29 -2.68
N ILE A 43 -7.67 2.98 -1.81
CA ILE A 43 -9.10 3.19 -2.00
C ILE A 43 -9.34 3.95 -3.30
N ALA A 44 -8.59 5.04 -3.53
CA ALA A 44 -8.66 5.81 -4.76
C ALA A 44 -8.37 4.94 -6.00
N LEU A 45 -7.39 4.02 -5.93
CA LEU A 45 -7.11 3.07 -7.00
C LEU A 45 -8.32 2.16 -7.29
N PHE A 46 -8.95 1.61 -6.26
CA PHE A 46 -10.11 0.72 -6.45
C PHE A 46 -11.35 1.49 -6.93
N VAL A 47 -11.59 2.70 -6.41
CA VAL A 47 -12.67 3.58 -6.88
C VAL A 47 -12.45 3.97 -8.34
N LEU A 48 -11.21 4.32 -8.72
CA LEU A 48 -10.87 4.63 -10.10
C LEU A 48 -11.06 3.43 -11.01
N ALA A 49 -10.59 2.24 -10.60
CA ALA A 49 -10.79 1.01 -11.36
C ALA A 49 -12.28 0.72 -11.56
N TRP A 50 -13.11 0.87 -10.52
CA TRP A 50 -14.55 0.68 -10.62
C TRP A 50 -15.19 1.69 -11.59
N PHE A 51 -14.79 2.96 -11.50
CA PHE A 51 -15.28 3.99 -12.41
C PHE A 51 -14.91 3.72 -13.87
N ILE A 52 -13.69 3.23 -14.13
CA ILE A 52 -13.26 2.82 -15.48
C ILE A 52 -14.16 1.71 -16.02
N ILE A 53 -14.50 0.71 -15.20
CA ILE A 53 -15.37 -0.38 -15.63
C ILE A 53 -16.79 0.13 -15.90
N VAL A 54 -17.35 0.98 -15.02
CA VAL A 54 -18.68 1.59 -15.25
C VAL A 54 -18.69 2.42 -16.53
N TRP A 55 -17.64 3.20 -16.76
CA TRP A 55 -17.49 4.01 -17.97
C TRP A 55 -17.43 3.13 -19.22
N ALA A 56 -16.71 2.02 -19.19
CA ALA A 56 -16.65 1.07 -20.29
C ALA A 56 -18.05 0.51 -20.63
N SER A 57 -18.84 0.12 -19.62
CA SER A 57 -20.21 -0.37 -19.84
C SER A 57 -21.13 0.65 -20.52
N VAL A 58 -20.98 1.94 -20.18
CA VAL A 58 -21.74 3.03 -20.83
C VAL A 58 -21.23 3.29 -22.25
N ALA A 59 -19.93 3.17 -22.49
CA ALA A 59 -19.35 3.35 -23.82
C ALA A 59 -19.76 2.24 -24.79
N ASP A 60 -19.87 1.00 -24.31
CA ASP A 60 -20.27 -0.16 -25.11
C ASP A 60 -21.78 -0.18 -25.41
N ASN A 61 -22.59 0.43 -24.53
CA ASN A 61 -24.04 0.53 -24.71
C ASN A 61 -24.55 1.96 -24.50
N PRO A 62 -24.71 2.74 -25.60
CA PRO A 62 -25.14 4.14 -25.52
C PRO A 62 -26.54 4.36 -24.92
N ILE A 63 -27.36 3.32 -24.81
CA ILE A 63 -28.72 3.39 -24.25
C ILE A 63 -28.69 3.19 -22.72
N LEU A 64 -27.62 2.59 -22.17
CA LEU A 64 -27.49 2.31 -20.76
C LEU A 64 -27.13 3.60 -19.99
N PRO A 65 -28.02 4.13 -19.12
CA PRO A 65 -27.69 5.31 -18.34
C PRO A 65 -26.63 5.00 -17.29
N PHE A 66 -25.80 5.99 -16.96
CA PHE A 66 -24.69 5.84 -16.02
C PHE A 66 -25.11 5.31 -14.65
N SER A 67 -26.26 5.73 -14.11
CA SER A 67 -26.77 5.25 -12.81
C SER A 67 -27.00 3.74 -12.80
N ASP A 68 -27.51 3.20 -13.91
CA ASP A 68 -27.86 1.80 -14.02
C ASP A 68 -26.59 0.99 -14.23
N ALA A 69 -25.68 1.46 -15.09
CA ALA A 69 -24.33 0.89 -15.23
C ALA A 69 -23.58 0.84 -13.89
N ALA A 70 -23.64 1.91 -13.10
CA ALA A 70 -23.05 1.96 -11.77
C ALA A 70 -23.69 0.92 -10.83
N MET A 71 -25.02 0.83 -10.80
CA MET A 71 -25.72 -0.15 -9.96
C MET A 71 -25.36 -1.58 -10.36
N ILE A 72 -25.39 -1.89 -11.66
CA ILE A 72 -24.99 -3.20 -12.20
C ILE A 72 -23.57 -3.53 -11.75
N GLN A 73 -22.64 -2.59 -11.92
CA GLN A 73 -21.24 -2.85 -11.60
C GLN A 73 -20.93 -2.96 -10.11
N LEU A 74 -21.81 -2.49 -9.22
CA LEU A 74 -21.69 -2.79 -7.79
C LEU A 74 -21.90 -4.29 -7.50
N TYR A 75 -22.71 -4.98 -8.29
CA TYR A 75 -22.94 -6.41 -8.16
C TYR A 75 -21.92 -7.23 -8.96
N ASP A 76 -21.62 -6.83 -10.20
CA ASP A 76 -20.75 -7.60 -11.09
C ASP A 76 -19.27 -7.48 -10.72
N SER A 77 -18.81 -6.30 -10.29
CA SER A 77 -17.45 -6.08 -9.76
C SER A 77 -17.38 -6.15 -8.24
N GLN A 78 -18.17 -7.03 -7.60
CA GLN A 78 -18.12 -7.23 -6.14
C GLN A 78 -16.72 -7.55 -5.62
N TRP A 79 -15.90 -8.26 -6.40
CA TRP A 79 -14.50 -8.55 -6.06
C TRP A 79 -13.70 -7.27 -5.76
N LEU A 80 -13.97 -6.17 -6.47
CA LEU A 80 -13.31 -4.88 -6.27
C LEU A 80 -13.81 -4.19 -4.99
N LEU A 81 -15.09 -4.36 -4.66
CA LEU A 81 -15.65 -3.93 -3.38
C LEU A 81 -15.05 -4.72 -2.20
N TRP A 82 -14.84 -6.03 -2.36
CA TRP A 82 -14.14 -6.83 -1.36
C TRP A 82 -12.71 -6.36 -1.12
N LEU A 83 -11.97 -5.99 -2.18
CA LEU A 83 -10.64 -5.40 -2.05
C LEU A 83 -10.67 -4.03 -1.35
N ALA A 84 -11.62 -3.17 -1.70
CA ALA A 84 -11.82 -1.88 -1.05
C ALA A 84 -12.21 -2.05 0.43
N GLY A 85 -13.07 -3.02 0.75
CA GLY A 85 -13.47 -3.37 2.11
C GLY A 85 -12.30 -3.90 2.93
N LEU A 86 -11.48 -4.78 2.37
CA LEU A 86 -10.26 -5.28 3.03
C LEU A 86 -9.27 -4.14 3.31
N GLU A 87 -9.14 -3.21 2.37
CA GLU A 87 -8.33 -2.01 2.53
C GLU A 87 -8.89 -1.09 3.62
N LEU A 88 -10.22 -0.93 3.72
CA LEU A 88 -10.86 -0.20 4.80
C LEU A 88 -10.60 -0.85 6.16
N VAL A 89 -10.74 -2.18 6.25
CA VAL A 89 -10.39 -2.94 7.47
C VAL A 89 -8.93 -2.73 7.86
N ARG A 90 -8.00 -2.76 6.89
CA ARG A 90 -6.58 -2.46 7.13
C ARG A 90 -6.40 -1.05 7.70
N GLN A 91 -7.10 -0.05 7.17
CA GLN A 91 -7.02 1.32 7.64
C GLN A 91 -7.55 1.46 9.07
N VAL A 92 -8.69 0.85 9.39
CA VAL A 92 -9.25 0.80 10.74
C VAL A 92 -8.27 0.13 11.70
N HIS A 93 -7.73 -1.02 11.32
CA HIS A 93 -6.74 -1.74 12.12
C HIS A 93 -5.51 -0.87 12.43
N PHE A 94 -5.00 -0.13 11.44
CA PHE A 94 -3.88 0.77 11.64
C PHE A 94 -4.22 2.01 12.44
N PHE A 95 -5.42 2.57 12.26
CA PHE A 95 -5.91 3.70 13.04
C PHE A 95 -6.01 3.36 14.55
N ILE A 96 -6.46 2.16 14.88
CA ILE A 96 -6.50 1.67 16.26
C ILE A 96 -5.07 1.48 16.80
N SER A 97 -4.16 0.94 15.98
CA SER A 97 -2.75 0.71 16.34
C SER A 97 -1.95 2.01 16.59
N GLU A 98 -2.37 3.13 15.98
CA GLU A 98 -1.79 4.45 16.21
C GLU A 98 -2.22 5.04 17.56
N ARG A 99 -3.40 4.66 18.08
CA ARG A 99 -3.96 5.18 19.34
C ARG A 99 -3.73 4.28 20.55
N SER A 100 -3.64 2.96 20.36
CA SER A 100 -3.59 1.99 21.45
C SER A 100 -2.31 1.16 21.41
N ALA A 101 -1.45 1.37 22.41
CA ALA A 101 -0.21 0.62 22.57
C ALA A 101 -0.45 -0.86 22.89
N SER A 102 -1.49 -1.18 23.66
CA SER A 102 -1.84 -2.57 23.98
C SER A 102 -2.31 -3.32 22.74
N TYR A 103 -3.16 -2.70 21.92
CA TYR A 103 -3.61 -3.29 20.65
C TYR A 103 -2.44 -3.47 19.68
N HIS A 104 -1.57 -2.45 19.54
CA HIS A 104 -0.39 -2.55 18.69
C HIS A 104 0.56 -3.68 19.13
N ARG A 105 0.82 -3.81 20.44
CA ARG A 105 1.65 -4.89 20.99
C ARG A 105 1.02 -6.27 20.82
N PHE A 106 -0.29 -6.40 21.02
CA PHE A 106 -1.00 -7.66 20.82
C PHE A 106 -0.80 -8.19 19.39
N TRP A 107 -1.02 -7.35 18.38
CA TRP A 107 -0.87 -7.77 16.99
C TRP A 107 0.60 -7.99 16.59
N SER A 108 1.49 -7.07 16.96
CA SER A 108 2.91 -7.15 16.57
C SER A 108 3.66 -8.31 17.25
N GLN A 109 3.37 -8.59 18.53
CA GLN A 109 4.12 -9.58 19.29
C GLN A 109 3.41 -10.94 19.37
N ARG A 110 2.07 -10.96 19.53
CA ARG A 110 1.34 -12.21 19.76
C ARG A 110 0.85 -12.83 18.46
N VAL A 111 0.19 -12.04 17.60
CA VAL A 111 -0.36 -12.56 16.34
C VAL A 111 0.73 -12.74 15.29
N PHE A 112 1.58 -11.72 15.08
CA PHE A 112 2.59 -11.74 14.02
C PHE A 112 4.03 -11.95 14.51
N GLY A 113 4.28 -12.00 15.82
CA GLY A 113 5.65 -12.10 16.35
C GLY A 113 6.36 -13.41 15.96
N GLY A 114 5.62 -14.52 15.90
CA GLY A 114 6.14 -15.80 15.43
C GLY A 114 6.52 -15.76 13.94
N THR A 115 5.62 -15.26 13.11
CA THR A 115 5.82 -15.13 11.66
C THR A 115 6.96 -14.17 11.32
N ASP A 116 7.05 -13.00 11.98
CA ASP A 116 8.15 -12.05 11.75
C ASP A 116 9.49 -12.67 12.11
N ARG A 117 9.56 -13.42 13.22
CA ARG A 117 10.79 -14.14 13.63
C ARG A 117 11.16 -15.24 12.64
N ALA A 118 10.20 -16.01 12.16
CA ALA A 118 10.44 -17.05 11.15
C ALA A 118 10.92 -16.43 9.82
N LEU A 119 10.29 -15.34 9.39
CA LEU A 119 10.62 -14.66 8.14
C LEU A 119 12.01 -14.02 8.19
N ARG A 120 12.37 -13.37 9.31
CA ARG A 120 13.71 -12.79 9.53
C ARG A 120 14.81 -13.85 9.57
N ARG A 121 14.53 -15.05 10.06
CA ARG A 121 15.50 -16.16 10.06
C ARG A 121 15.74 -16.72 8.66
N LYS A 122 14.71 -16.77 7.82
CA LYS A 122 14.79 -17.37 6.48
C LYS A 122 15.24 -16.40 5.39
N PHE A 123 14.93 -15.11 5.53
CA PHE A 123 15.19 -14.13 4.47
C PHE A 123 16.02 -12.96 5.00
N SER A 124 17.06 -12.60 4.24
CA SER A 124 17.82 -11.37 4.48
C SER A 124 16.95 -10.13 4.28
N ASP A 125 17.31 -9.02 4.90
CA ASP A 125 16.58 -7.75 4.76
C ASP A 125 16.48 -7.28 3.31
N TRP A 126 17.52 -7.54 2.52
CA TRP A 126 17.54 -7.27 1.09
C TRP A 126 16.49 -8.07 0.32
N THR A 127 16.37 -9.38 0.59
CA THR A 127 15.35 -10.23 -0.04
C THR A 127 13.94 -9.82 0.39
N ARG A 128 13.72 -9.48 1.67
CA ARG A 128 12.43 -9.03 2.19
C ARG A 128 11.95 -7.74 1.52
N PHE A 129 12.85 -6.76 1.40
CA PHE A 129 12.56 -5.50 0.72
C PHE A 129 12.15 -5.72 -0.74
N ARG A 130 12.92 -6.56 -1.47
CA ARG A 130 12.65 -6.84 -2.87
C ARG A 130 11.37 -7.62 -3.07
N LEU A 131 11.12 -8.62 -2.22
CA LEU A 131 9.89 -9.41 -2.25
C LEU A 131 8.66 -8.52 -2.01
N ALA A 132 8.71 -7.64 -1.01
CA ALA A 132 7.63 -6.69 -0.75
C ALA A 132 7.39 -5.72 -1.92
N ARG A 133 8.43 -5.37 -2.66
CA ARG A 133 8.31 -4.57 -3.89
C ARG A 133 7.66 -5.37 -5.02
N TRP A 134 8.15 -6.58 -5.29
CA TRP A 134 7.61 -7.44 -6.34
C TRP A 134 6.16 -7.83 -6.09
N ILE A 135 5.78 -8.16 -4.85
CA ILE A 135 4.39 -8.45 -4.50
C ILE A 135 3.48 -7.27 -4.85
N LYS A 136 3.89 -6.03 -4.56
CA LYS A 136 3.09 -4.84 -4.91
C LYS A 136 2.96 -4.64 -6.42
N ILE A 137 4.05 -4.84 -7.16
CA ILE A 137 4.05 -4.74 -8.62
C ILE A 137 3.14 -5.81 -9.22
N ILE A 138 3.31 -7.07 -8.80
CA ILE A 138 2.51 -8.20 -9.26
C ILE A 138 1.04 -7.98 -8.92
N ALA A 139 0.71 -7.56 -7.69
CA ALA A 139 -0.66 -7.26 -7.31
C ALA A 139 -1.28 -6.16 -8.18
N PHE A 140 -0.51 -5.12 -8.52
CA PHE A 140 -0.97 -4.06 -9.42
C PHE A 140 -1.19 -4.57 -10.85
N VAL A 141 -0.28 -5.39 -11.38
CA VAL A 141 -0.40 -5.99 -12.72
C VAL A 141 -1.60 -6.94 -12.77
N VAL A 142 -1.81 -7.75 -11.73
CA VAL A 142 -2.98 -8.65 -11.62
C VAL A 142 -4.27 -7.84 -11.57
N LEU A 143 -4.32 -6.77 -10.77
CA LEU A 143 -5.48 -5.88 -10.73
C LEU A 143 -5.78 -5.32 -12.12
N PHE A 144 -4.76 -4.79 -12.80
CA PHE A 144 -4.92 -4.26 -14.16
C PHE A 144 -5.40 -5.34 -15.14
N ALA A 145 -4.80 -6.53 -15.12
CA ALA A 145 -5.17 -7.64 -15.98
C ALA A 145 -6.62 -8.08 -15.80
N VAL A 146 -7.09 -8.15 -14.56
CA VAL A 146 -8.49 -8.53 -14.25
C VAL A 146 -9.46 -7.44 -14.73
N VAL A 147 -9.16 -6.16 -14.47
CA VAL A 147 -9.98 -5.04 -14.95
C VAL A 147 -10.04 -5.01 -16.48
N ALA A 148 -8.88 -5.12 -17.14
CA ALA A 148 -8.80 -5.15 -18.60
C ALA A 148 -9.53 -6.36 -19.19
N GLY A 149 -9.41 -7.54 -18.57
CA GLY A 149 -10.13 -8.75 -19.01
C GLY A 149 -11.63 -8.61 -18.87
N GLN A 150 -12.10 -7.94 -17.82
CA GLN A 150 -13.52 -7.66 -17.64
C GLN A 150 -14.05 -6.69 -18.71
N ILE A 151 -13.27 -5.69 -19.12
CA ILE A 151 -13.65 -4.72 -20.16
C ILE A 151 -13.57 -5.34 -21.57
N LEU A 152 -12.52 -6.11 -21.85
CA LEU A 152 -12.29 -6.72 -23.16
C LEU A 152 -13.01 -8.07 -23.34
N GLU A 153 -13.84 -8.47 -22.38
CA GLU A 153 -14.57 -9.75 -22.36
C GLU A 153 -13.67 -10.97 -22.62
N THR A 154 -12.44 -10.95 -22.11
CA THR A 154 -11.44 -12.00 -22.34
C THR A 154 -10.74 -12.45 -21.06
N SER A 155 -9.94 -13.50 -21.14
CA SER A 155 -9.17 -13.95 -19.98
C SER A 155 -8.20 -12.85 -19.53
N PRO A 156 -7.98 -12.65 -18.22
CA PRO A 156 -7.08 -11.61 -17.70
C PRO A 156 -5.66 -11.65 -18.30
N ILE A 157 -5.17 -12.87 -18.56
CA ILE A 157 -3.85 -13.08 -19.17
C ILE A 157 -3.83 -12.56 -20.60
N LEU A 158 -4.82 -12.90 -21.42
CA LEU A 158 -4.92 -12.41 -22.79
C LEU A 158 -5.11 -10.89 -22.83
N ALA A 159 -5.92 -10.34 -21.93
CA ALA A 159 -6.15 -8.91 -21.83
C ALA A 159 -4.86 -8.12 -21.58
N LEU A 160 -3.96 -8.66 -20.76
CA LEU A 160 -2.67 -8.03 -20.47
C LEU A 160 -1.80 -7.90 -21.74
N PHE A 161 -1.91 -8.85 -22.68
CA PHE A 161 -1.19 -8.81 -23.96
C PHE A 161 -1.93 -8.01 -25.03
N GLN A 162 -3.26 -8.00 -25.02
CA GLN A 162 -4.08 -7.28 -26.00
C GLN A 162 -4.13 -5.77 -25.72
N ALA A 163 -4.21 -5.36 -24.46
CA ALA A 163 -4.37 -3.95 -24.10
C ALA A 163 -3.27 -3.04 -24.69
N PRO A 164 -1.97 -3.39 -24.65
CA PRO A 164 -0.94 -2.60 -25.33
C PRO A 164 -1.12 -2.55 -26.86
N ALA A 165 -1.51 -3.67 -27.49
CA ALA A 165 -1.71 -3.72 -28.93
C ALA A 165 -2.83 -2.78 -29.40
N LEU A 166 -3.91 -2.65 -28.61
CA LEU A 166 -4.99 -1.70 -28.87
C LEU A 166 -4.53 -0.24 -28.74
N LEU A 167 -3.65 0.08 -27.81
CA LEU A 167 -3.14 1.45 -27.62
C LEU A 167 -2.19 1.91 -28.74
N TYR A 168 -1.42 0.98 -29.33
CA TYR A 168 -0.49 1.30 -30.43
C TYR A 168 -1.08 1.05 -31.82
N GLY A 169 -2.18 0.31 -31.92
CA GLY A 169 -2.88 0.01 -33.17
C GLY A 169 -4.06 0.94 -33.47
N ALA A 170 -4.44 1.81 -32.53
CA ALA A 170 -5.48 2.84 -32.68
C ALA A 170 -4.95 4.14 -33.27
#